data_AF-A0A2D9LM53-F1
#
_entry.id   AF-A0A2D9LM53-F1
#
_cell.length_a   1.000
_cell.length_b   1.000
_cell.length_c   1.000
_cell.angle_alpha   90.00
_cell.angle_beta   90.00
_cell.angle_gamma   90.00
#
_symmetry.space_group_name_H-M   'P 1'
#
loop_
_entity.id
_entity.type
_entity.pdbx_description
1 polymer ?
#
loop_
_entity_poly.entity_id
_entity_poly.type
_entity_poly.pdbx_seq_one_letter_code
_entity_poly.pdbx_strand_id
1 'polypeptide(L)'
;MTSLISEVKPKIEDAIKNLDKVEVPEEERDELAEVVASKTSTFYGEYIQKWKSVEREIYELLKAIGPEDNELRRHRPVMMQLKPLIDAGIIDKAVFHELREANHVRNIIVHESDRHFSNDELLYRIENLDKIIDYLSELEVTVGNDS
;
A
#
# COMPACT_ATOMS: atom_id res chain seq x y z
N MET A 1 6.78 46.02 -0.41
CA MET A 1 6.50 44.57 -0.51
C MET A 1 6.68 44.00 0.90
N THR A 2 5.58 43.54 1.53
CA THR A 2 5.43 42.78 2.82
C THR A 2 4.24 43.33 3.64
N SER A 3 3.00 43.06 3.20
CA SER A 3 1.78 43.32 4.01
C SER A 3 0.90 42.08 4.22
N LEU A 4 1.15 40.98 3.49
CA LEU A 4 0.37 39.74 3.65
C LEU A 4 0.87 38.84 4.79
N ILE A 5 2.17 38.86 5.11
CA ILE A 5 2.76 37.96 6.12
C ILE A 5 2.32 38.36 7.55
N SER A 6 2.07 39.64 7.78
CA SER A 6 1.68 40.20 9.09
C SER A 6 0.22 39.94 9.48
N GLU A 7 -0.67 39.65 8.52
CA GLU A 7 -2.10 39.39 8.79
C GLU A 7 -2.45 37.90 8.89
N VAL A 8 -1.65 37.03 8.29
CA VAL A 8 -1.89 35.57 8.29
C VAL A 8 -1.33 34.91 9.56
N LYS A 9 -0.19 35.40 10.06
CA LYS A 9 0.45 34.84 11.26
C LYS A 9 -0.43 34.85 12.53
N PRO A 10 -1.14 35.94 12.87
CA PRO A 10 -2.03 35.95 14.04
C PRO A 10 -3.21 34.98 13.88
N LYS A 11 -3.74 34.82 12.67
CA LYS A 11 -4.87 33.90 12.40
C LYS A 11 -4.48 32.44 12.56
N ILE A 12 -3.25 32.08 12.18
CA ILE A 12 -2.71 30.73 12.37
C ILE A 12 -2.40 30.50 13.86
N GLU A 13 -1.82 31.48 14.56
CA GLU A 13 -1.55 31.38 16.00
C GLU A 13 -2.84 31.26 16.83
N ASP A 14 -3.91 31.97 16.45
CA ASP A 14 -5.23 31.81 17.08
C ASP A 14 -5.89 30.46 16.76
N ALA A 15 -5.72 29.93 15.54
CA ALA A 15 -6.23 28.60 15.19
C ALA A 15 -5.50 27.49 15.98
N ILE A 16 -4.18 27.64 16.17
CA ILE A 16 -3.35 26.72 16.97
C ILE A 16 -3.72 26.81 18.46
N LYS A 17 -3.95 28.02 18.99
CA LYS A 17 -4.36 28.21 20.39
C LYS A 17 -5.76 27.66 20.71
N ASN A 18 -6.62 27.49 19.71
CA ASN A 18 -7.97 26.96 19.89
C ASN A 18 -8.08 25.45 19.62
N LEU A 19 -7.05 24.81 19.05
CA LEU A 19 -6.98 23.35 18.89
C LEU A 19 -6.90 22.62 20.23
N ASP A 20 -6.27 23.24 21.24
CA ASP A 20 -5.97 22.64 22.56
C ASP A 20 -7.16 22.70 23.55
N LYS A 21 -8.34 23.17 23.11
CA LYS A 21 -9.53 23.39 23.97
C LYS A 21 -10.74 22.54 23.62
N VAL A 22 -10.58 21.52 22.78
CA VAL A 22 -11.66 20.55 22.56
C VAL A 22 -11.50 19.44 23.59
N GLU A 23 -12.04 19.66 24.79
CA GLU A 23 -12.33 18.55 25.71
C GLU A 23 -13.44 17.71 25.06
N VAL A 24 -13.03 16.74 24.25
CA VAL A 24 -13.96 15.75 23.67
C VAL A 24 -14.55 14.96 24.84
N PRO A 25 -15.88 14.99 25.06
CA PRO A 25 -16.54 14.19 26.09
C PRO A 25 -16.16 12.72 25.95
N GLU A 26 -16.03 11.98 27.06
CA GLU A 26 -15.59 10.57 27.03
C GLU A 26 -16.42 9.70 26.07
N GLU A 27 -17.74 9.94 25.97
CA GLU A 27 -18.65 9.26 25.05
C GLU A 27 -18.29 9.51 23.57
N GLU A 28 -17.97 10.76 23.20
CA GLU A 28 -17.53 11.10 21.84
C GLU A 28 -16.14 10.51 21.53
N ARG A 29 -15.28 10.32 22.54
CA ARG A 29 -13.96 9.70 22.35
C ARG A 29 -14.08 8.22 22.03
N ASP A 30 -14.98 7.51 22.70
CA ASP A 30 -15.21 6.08 22.47
C ASP A 30 -15.83 5.83 21.09
N GLU A 31 -16.82 6.64 20.69
CA GLU A 31 -17.40 6.59 19.33
C GLU A 31 -16.33 6.87 18.26
N LEU A 32 -15.48 7.88 18.47
CA LEU A 32 -14.37 8.17 17.55
C LEU A 32 -13.36 7.03 17.50
N ALA A 33 -13.04 6.40 18.63
CA ALA A 33 -12.13 5.26 18.69
C ALA A 33 -12.70 4.05 17.93
N GLU A 34 -14.00 3.76 18.06
CA GLU A 34 -14.68 2.71 17.32
C GLU A 34 -14.69 3.00 15.82
N VAL A 35 -15.01 4.24 15.42
CA VAL A 35 -14.98 4.66 14.01
C VAL A 35 -13.58 4.54 13.43
N VAL A 36 -12.55 4.95 14.17
CA VAL A 36 -11.15 4.83 13.75
C VAL A 36 -10.76 3.36 13.61
N ALA A 37 -11.06 2.51 14.59
CA ALA A 37 -10.76 1.09 14.57
C ALA A 37 -11.47 0.37 13.40
N SER A 38 -12.74 0.69 13.16
CA SER A 38 -13.54 0.18 12.05
C SER A 38 -12.93 0.57 10.69
N LYS A 39 -12.51 1.83 10.54
CA LYS A 39 -11.79 2.31 9.34
C LYS A 39 -10.46 1.60 9.15
N THR A 40 -9.65 1.43 10.20
CA THR A 40 -8.38 0.70 10.12
C THR A 40 -8.60 -0.75 9.67
N SER A 41 -9.61 -1.42 10.23
CA SER A 41 -10.02 -2.77 9.80
C SER A 41 -10.38 -2.81 8.30
N THR A 42 -11.08 -1.79 7.81
CA THR A 42 -11.44 -1.65 6.40
C THR A 42 -10.20 -1.51 5.51
N PHE A 43 -9.27 -0.63 5.88
CA PHE A 43 -8.03 -0.43 5.12
C PHE A 43 -7.09 -1.64 5.16
N TYR A 44 -7.03 -2.39 6.27
CA TYR A 44 -6.33 -3.67 6.30
C TYR A 44 -6.93 -4.67 5.31
N GLY A 45 -8.26 -4.77 5.26
CA GLY A 45 -8.96 -5.60 4.30
C GLY A 45 -8.65 -5.20 2.86
N GLU A 46 -8.71 -3.90 2.57
CA GLU A 46 -8.39 -3.35 1.25
C GLU A 46 -6.94 -3.65 0.84
N TYR A 47 -5.98 -3.38 1.74
CA TYR A 47 -4.56 -3.65 1.49
C TYR A 47 -4.32 -5.13 1.13
N ILE A 48 -4.94 -6.06 1.86
CA ILE A 48 -4.84 -7.51 1.56
C ILE A 48 -5.40 -7.84 0.18
N GLN A 49 -6.52 -7.24 -0.23
CA GLN A 49 -7.11 -7.48 -1.55
C GLN A 49 -6.26 -6.91 -2.68
N LYS A 50 -5.68 -5.72 -2.48
CA LYS A 50 -4.73 -5.12 -3.44
C LYS A 50 -3.46 -5.95 -3.55
N TRP A 51 -2.93 -6.46 -2.43
CA TRP A 51 -1.79 -7.39 -2.45
C TRP A 51 -2.09 -8.67 -3.26
N LYS A 52 -3.29 -9.26 -3.11
CA LYS A 52 -3.69 -10.40 -3.94
C LYS A 52 -3.75 -10.07 -5.43
N SER A 53 -4.04 -8.82 -5.77
CA SER A 53 -4.01 -8.36 -7.16
C SER A 53 -2.58 -8.28 -7.67
N VAL A 54 -1.64 -7.73 -6.89
CA VAL A 54 -0.20 -7.77 -7.20
C VAL A 54 0.28 -9.21 -7.43
N GLU A 55 -0.10 -10.15 -6.56
CA GLU A 55 0.25 -11.57 -6.70
C GLU A 55 -0.26 -12.17 -8.02
N ARG A 56 -1.48 -11.79 -8.43
CA ARG A 56 -2.07 -12.22 -9.70
C ARG A 56 -1.30 -11.66 -10.90
N GLU A 57 -0.99 -10.36 -10.93
CA GLU A 57 -0.26 -9.75 -12.05
C GLU A 57 1.14 -10.37 -12.20
N ILE A 58 1.86 -10.59 -11.09
CA ILE A 58 3.15 -11.30 -11.09
C ILE A 58 3.01 -12.70 -11.67
N TYR A 59 1.93 -13.41 -11.32
CA TYR A 59 1.69 -14.75 -11.83
C TYR A 59 1.41 -14.78 -13.33
N GLU A 60 0.68 -13.80 -13.87
CA GLU A 60 0.47 -13.68 -15.32
C GLU A 60 1.79 -13.37 -16.06
N LEU A 61 2.60 -12.43 -15.54
CA LEU A 61 3.95 -12.18 -16.07
C LEU A 61 4.83 -13.44 -16.07
N LEU A 62 4.74 -14.23 -15.00
CA LEU A 62 5.48 -15.48 -14.87
C LEU A 62 5.04 -16.53 -15.89
N LYS A 63 3.75 -16.62 -16.24
CA LYS A 63 3.29 -17.50 -17.31
C LYS A 63 3.86 -17.08 -18.66
N ALA A 64 3.93 -15.78 -18.91
CA ALA A 64 4.38 -15.24 -20.18
C ALA A 64 5.86 -15.58 -20.47
N ILE A 65 6.71 -15.63 -19.45
CA ILE A 65 8.14 -15.94 -19.62
C ILE A 65 8.49 -17.44 -19.73
N GLY A 66 7.57 -18.35 -19.40
CA GLY A 66 7.82 -19.77 -19.63
C GLY A 66 6.98 -20.74 -18.82
N PRO A 67 6.84 -21.99 -19.32
CA PRO A 67 5.97 -23.02 -18.78
C PRO A 67 6.65 -23.80 -17.65
N GLU A 68 6.92 -23.17 -16.52
CA GLU A 68 7.04 -23.96 -15.30
C GLU A 68 5.64 -24.46 -14.90
N ASP A 69 5.56 -25.56 -14.15
CA ASP A 69 4.27 -26.09 -13.71
C ASP A 69 3.50 -25.01 -12.93
N ASN A 70 2.44 -24.52 -13.57
CA ASN A 70 1.60 -23.43 -13.10
C ASN A 70 0.98 -23.72 -11.73
N GLU A 71 0.72 -24.99 -11.42
CA GLU A 71 0.20 -25.41 -10.11
C GLU A 71 1.30 -25.36 -9.04
N LEU A 72 2.53 -25.77 -9.38
CA LEU A 72 3.67 -25.65 -8.47
C LEU A 72 4.02 -24.17 -8.15
N ARG A 73 3.70 -23.23 -9.05
CA ARG A 73 3.89 -21.79 -8.83
C ARG A 73 2.83 -21.18 -7.91
N ARG A 74 1.55 -21.53 -8.10
CA ARG A 74 0.44 -20.99 -7.28
C ARG A 74 0.58 -21.25 -5.78
N HIS A 75 1.23 -22.34 -5.39
CA HIS A 75 1.43 -22.70 -3.99
C HIS A 75 2.72 -22.14 -3.37
N ARG A 76 3.60 -21.51 -4.17
CA ARG A 76 4.84 -20.92 -3.66
C ARG A 76 4.63 -19.45 -3.26
N PRO A 77 5.31 -18.95 -2.21
CA PRO A 77 5.28 -17.53 -1.88
C PRO A 77 5.73 -16.67 -3.07
N VAL A 78 4.97 -15.62 -3.41
CA VAL A 78 5.23 -14.78 -4.59
C VAL A 78 6.66 -14.24 -4.64
N MET A 79 7.21 -13.83 -3.49
CA MET A 79 8.57 -13.29 -3.40
C MET A 79 9.66 -14.29 -3.84
N MET A 80 9.44 -15.60 -3.68
CA MET A 80 10.38 -16.62 -4.14
C MET A 80 10.34 -16.82 -5.65
N GLN A 81 9.30 -16.30 -6.31
CA GLN A 81 9.05 -16.47 -7.74
C GLN A 81 9.47 -15.25 -8.56
N LEU A 82 9.98 -14.19 -7.94
CA LEU A 82 10.39 -12.96 -8.65
C LEU A 82 11.71 -13.11 -9.41
N LYS A 83 12.56 -14.08 -9.04
CA LYS A 83 13.89 -14.24 -9.63
C LYS A 83 13.86 -14.36 -11.17
N PRO A 84 13.01 -15.22 -11.78
CA PRO A 84 12.88 -15.28 -13.24
C PRO A 84 12.52 -13.95 -13.90
N LEU A 85 11.67 -13.11 -13.27
CA LEU A 85 11.31 -11.80 -13.82
C LEU A 85 12.48 -10.81 -13.78
N ILE A 86 13.31 -10.88 -12.74
CA ILE A 86 14.54 -10.09 -12.61
C ILE A 86 15.58 -10.56 -13.63
N ASP A 87 15.79 -11.88 -13.74
CA ASP A 87 16.76 -12.47 -14.66
C ASP A 87 16.37 -12.19 -16.12
N ALA A 88 15.07 -12.09 -16.42
CA ALA A 88 14.55 -11.67 -17.73
C ALA A 88 14.57 -10.15 -17.96
N GLY A 89 14.93 -9.35 -16.95
CA GLY A 89 14.95 -7.89 -17.03
C GLY A 89 13.57 -7.22 -17.11
N ILE A 90 12.49 -7.96 -16.80
CA ILE A 90 11.11 -7.45 -16.83
C ILE A 90 10.85 -6.53 -15.64
N ILE A 91 11.39 -6.89 -14.47
CA ILE A 91 11.38 -6.03 -13.30
C ILE A 91 12.82 -5.74 -12.88
N ASP A 92 13.05 -4.51 -12.41
CA ASP A 92 14.34 -4.11 -11.91
C ASP A 92 14.44 -4.24 -10.38
N LYS A 93 15.59 -3.81 -9.84
CA LYS A 93 15.84 -3.86 -8.40
C LYS A 93 14.96 -2.89 -7.61
N ALA A 94 14.52 -1.78 -8.20
CA ALA A 94 13.65 -0.81 -7.54
C ALA A 94 12.26 -1.41 -7.34
N VAL A 95 11.68 -1.99 -8.39
CA VAL A 95 10.39 -2.70 -8.35
C VAL A 95 10.45 -3.87 -7.37
N PHE A 96 11.52 -4.66 -7.39
CA PHE A 96 11.72 -5.74 -6.42
C PHE A 96 11.71 -5.24 -4.96
N HIS A 97 12.34 -4.09 -4.70
CA HIS A 97 12.36 -3.50 -3.37
C HIS A 97 10.96 -3.06 -2.93
N GLU A 98 10.19 -2.42 -3.82
CA GLU A 98 8.82 -2.01 -3.54
C GLU A 98 7.91 -3.21 -3.24
N LEU A 99 8.01 -4.28 -4.03
CA LEU A 99 7.28 -5.53 -3.79
C LEU A 99 7.65 -6.17 -2.44
N ARG A 100 8.93 -6.11 -2.08
CA ARG A 100 9.41 -6.63 -0.79
C ARG A 100 8.84 -5.85 0.39
N GLU A 101 8.84 -4.51 0.31
CA GLU A 101 8.27 -3.65 1.33
C GLU A 101 6.75 -3.86 1.44
N ALA A 102 6.06 -3.98 0.31
CA ALA A 102 4.63 -4.27 0.26
C ALA A 102 4.29 -5.64 0.92
N ASN A 103 5.07 -6.68 0.63
CA ASN A 103 4.95 -7.99 1.27
C ASN A 103 5.24 -7.92 2.78
N HIS A 104 6.20 -7.08 3.20
CA HIS A 104 6.51 -6.89 4.61
C HIS A 104 5.32 -6.28 5.36
N VAL A 105 4.72 -5.23 4.83
CA VAL A 105 3.50 -4.62 5.39
C VAL A 105 2.36 -5.62 5.44
N ARG A 106 2.15 -6.40 4.36
CA ARG A 106 1.13 -7.48 4.35
C ARG A 106 1.36 -8.46 5.49
N ASN A 107 2.62 -8.86 5.74
CA ASN A 107 2.94 -9.77 6.83
C ASN A 107 2.66 -9.16 8.20
N ILE A 108 2.96 -7.87 8.39
CA ILE A 108 2.61 -7.16 9.62
C ILE A 108 1.08 -7.17 9.81
N ILE A 109 0.31 -6.76 8.80
CA ILE A 109 -1.16 -6.72 8.88
C ILE A 109 -1.75 -8.10 9.20
N VAL A 110 -1.21 -9.17 8.63
CA VAL A 110 -1.77 -10.52 8.76
C VAL A 110 -1.30 -11.25 10.03
N HIS A 111 -0.09 -10.99 10.51
CA HIS A 111 0.55 -11.81 11.54
C HIS A 111 0.98 -11.04 12.81
N GLU A 112 1.13 -9.72 12.76
CA GLU A 112 1.62 -8.93 13.88
C GLU A 112 0.50 -8.04 14.45
N SER A 113 -0.32 -8.60 15.35
CA SER A 113 -1.42 -7.90 16.03
C SER A 113 -0.99 -6.67 16.84
N ASP A 114 0.29 -6.58 17.16
CA ASP A 114 0.83 -5.60 18.09
C ASP A 114 1.33 -4.34 17.37
N ARG A 115 1.51 -4.42 16.05
CA ARG A 115 1.89 -3.30 15.20
C ARG A 115 0.67 -2.71 14.51
N HIS A 116 0.50 -1.41 14.67
CA HIS A 116 -0.63 -0.68 14.11
C HIS A 116 -0.13 0.37 13.13
N PHE A 117 -0.72 0.37 11.95
CA PHE A 117 -0.52 1.44 10.98
C PHE A 117 -1.60 2.50 11.16
N SER A 118 -1.23 3.77 10.98
CA SER A 118 -2.23 4.82 10.92
C SER A 118 -3.08 4.70 9.64
N ASN A 119 -4.29 5.26 9.66
CA ASN A 119 -5.16 5.28 8.49
C ASN A 119 -4.51 5.99 7.29
N ASP A 120 -3.82 7.10 7.53
CA ASP A 120 -3.12 7.84 6.47
C ASP A 120 -1.97 7.03 5.87
N GLU A 121 -1.24 6.30 6.72
CA GLU A 121 -0.17 5.42 6.27
C GLU A 121 -0.71 4.25 5.44
N LEU A 122 -1.84 3.66 5.85
CA LEU A 122 -2.48 2.60 5.07
C LEU A 122 -2.99 3.11 3.72
N LEU A 123 -3.63 4.28 3.70
CA LEU A 123 -4.13 4.87 2.46
C LEU A 123 -2.97 5.13 1.47
N TYR A 124 -1.88 5.73 1.93
CA TYR A 124 -0.68 5.93 1.12
C TYR A 124 -0.12 4.61 0.56
N ARG A 125 -0.10 3.56 1.40
CA ARG A 125 0.40 2.24 1.00
C ARG A 125 -0.56 1.53 0.02
N ILE A 126 -1.88 1.71 0.16
CA ILE A 126 -2.88 1.23 -0.79
C ILE A 126 -2.71 1.91 -2.15
N GLU A 127 -2.56 3.24 -2.17
CA GLU A 127 -2.30 3.98 -3.41
C GLU A 127 -1.01 3.53 -4.10
N ASN A 128 0.02 3.16 -3.33
CA ASN A 128 1.25 2.61 -3.90
C ASN A 128 1.06 1.19 -4.46
N LEU A 129 0.22 0.35 -3.84
CA LEU A 129 -0.14 -0.93 -4.43
C LEU A 129 -0.87 -0.74 -5.77
N ASP A 130 -1.74 0.26 -5.89
CA ASP A 130 -2.41 0.57 -7.16
C ASP A 130 -1.39 0.92 -8.26
N LYS A 131 -0.41 1.78 -7.95
CA LYS A 131 0.67 2.11 -8.91
C LYS A 131 1.48 0.87 -9.32
N ILE A 132 1.75 -0.03 -8.38
CA ILE A 132 2.46 -1.29 -8.67
C ILE A 132 1.61 -2.19 -9.56
N ILE A 133 0.31 -2.32 -9.29
CA ILE A 133 -0.62 -3.11 -10.11
C ILE A 133 -0.66 -2.56 -11.53
N ASP A 134 -0.84 -1.25 -11.68
CA ASP A 134 -0.89 -0.58 -12.99
C ASP A 134 0.40 -0.86 -13.77
N TYR A 135 1.56 -0.63 -13.14
CA TYR A 135 2.86 -0.92 -13.74
C TYR A 135 3.02 -2.38 -14.19
N LEU A 136 2.66 -3.35 -13.34
CA LEU A 136 2.77 -4.78 -13.68
C LEU A 136 1.83 -5.17 -14.83
N SER A 137 0.64 -4.58 -14.88
CA SER A 137 -0.34 -4.83 -15.96
C SER A 137 0.13 -4.29 -17.31
N GLU A 138 0.80 -3.13 -17.33
CA GLU A 138 1.41 -2.57 -18.54
C GLU A 138 2.55 -3.44 -19.09
N LEU A 139 3.32 -4.07 -18.20
CA LEU A 139 4.35 -5.02 -18.58
C LEU A 139 3.75 -6.28 -19.22
N GLU A 140 2.62 -6.78 -18.72
CA GLU A 140 1.94 -7.95 -19.30
C GLU A 140 1.55 -7.72 -20.75
N VAL A 141 0.96 -6.56 -21.05
CA VAL A 141 0.59 -6.15 -22.42
C VAL A 141 1.82 -6.13 -23.33
N THR A 142 2.96 -5.68 -22.82
CA THR A 142 4.19 -5.61 -23.62
C THR A 142 4.75 -6.99 -23.92
N VAL A 143 4.85 -7.87 -22.91
CA VAL A 143 5.38 -9.23 -23.09
C VAL A 143 4.45 -10.08 -23.98
N GLY A 144 3.13 -9.87 -23.88
CA GLY A 144 2.14 -10.58 -24.70
C GLY A 144 2.12 -10.20 -26.19
N ASN A 145 2.65 -9.04 -26.57
CA ASN A 145 2.70 -8.60 -27.97
C ASN A 145 3.94 -9.08 -28.74
N ASP A 146 4.97 -9.57 -28.04
CA ASP A 146 6.23 -10.03 -28.62
C ASP A 146 6.30 -11.56 -28.81
N SER A 147 5.20 -12.28 -28.50
CA SER A 147 5.05 -13.75 -28.64
C SER A 147 4.17 -14.15 -29.83
#